data_AF-A0A4V1CAD9-F1
#
_entry.id   AF-A0A4V1CAD9-F1
#
_cell.length_a   1.000
_cell.length_b   1.000
_cell.length_c   1.000
_cell.angle_alpha   90.00
_cell.angle_beta   90.00
_cell.angle_gamma   90.00
#
_symmetry.space_group_name_H-M   'P 1'
#
loop_
_entity.id
_entity.type
_entity.pdbx_description
1 polymer ?
#
loop_
_entity_poly.entity_id
_entity_poly.type
_entity_poly.pdbx_seq_one_letter_code
_entity_poly.pdbx_strand_id
1 'polypeptide(L)'
;MLPMKRPRLWAVQALLPFSLELTFIDGQRLTLDMSADVHRYPGLQPLLEEGAFGGASLGDDGWSVEWPELDIQIGADTLYLDALAQNAVDEHTRIFIDWRARTGLPLNKAAEALGVSARSITRYSSGREAVPRSLALACLGWDSLQRGTAVAAAEKTGRYTVTRKS
;
A
#
# COMPACT_ATOMS: atom_id res chain seq x y z
N MET A 1 -12.23 8.42 -8.63
CA MET A 1 -11.28 7.98 -7.60
C MET A 1 -11.72 8.64 -6.30
N LEU A 2 -12.23 7.89 -5.31
CA LEU A 2 -12.25 8.43 -3.95
C LEU A 2 -10.90 8.05 -3.36
N PRO A 3 -9.96 9.00 -3.28
CA PRO A 3 -8.59 8.72 -2.92
C PRO A 3 -8.56 8.27 -1.46
N MET A 4 -7.66 7.36 -1.10
CA MET A 4 -7.12 7.44 0.25
C MET A 4 -6.71 8.91 0.43
N LYS A 5 -7.21 9.59 1.46
CA LYS A 5 -6.81 10.98 1.74
C LYS A 5 -5.30 11.01 1.62
N ARG A 6 -4.76 11.78 0.67
CA ARG A 6 -3.34 11.70 0.31
C ARG A 6 -2.55 11.82 1.62
N PRO A 7 -1.72 10.82 1.96
CA PRO A 7 -1.00 10.84 3.22
C PRO A 7 -0.07 12.06 3.19
N ARG A 8 -0.11 12.83 4.28
CA ARG A 8 0.72 14.02 4.43
C ARG A 8 1.58 13.83 5.66
N LEU A 9 2.87 14.08 5.51
CA LEU A 9 3.84 13.99 6.58
C LEU A 9 3.77 15.26 7.44
N TRP A 10 3.89 15.04 8.75
CA TRP A 10 4.13 16.06 9.75
C TRP A 10 5.62 16.15 10.10
N ALA A 11 6.32 15.02 10.09
CA ALA A 11 7.76 14.94 10.32
C ALA A 11 8.36 13.73 9.61
N VAL A 12 9.63 13.85 9.24
CA VAL A 12 10.48 12.74 8.80
C VAL A 12 11.78 12.78 9.61
N GLN A 13 12.27 11.62 9.99
CA GLN A 13 13.59 11.46 10.59
C GLN A 13 14.35 10.35 9.86
N ALA A 14 15.57 10.66 9.39
CA ALA A 14 16.48 9.65 8.90
C ALA A 14 17.08 8.84 10.05
N LEU A 15 16.93 7.53 9.98
CA LEU A 15 17.53 6.53 10.85
C LEU A 15 18.59 5.77 10.03
N LEU A 16 19.85 5.85 10.48
CA LEU A 16 20.96 5.23 9.75
C LEU A 16 20.90 3.69 9.83
N PRO A 17 21.30 2.98 8.76
CA PRO A 17 21.90 3.55 7.54
C PRO A 17 20.88 4.08 6.53
N PHE A 18 19.75 3.40 6.30
CA PHE A 18 18.81 3.74 5.21
C PHE A 18 17.34 3.57 5.59
N SER A 19 16.97 3.91 6.83
CA SER A 19 15.58 3.83 7.29
C SER A 19 14.98 5.22 7.56
N LEU A 20 13.69 5.39 7.33
CA LEU A 20 12.96 6.61 7.67
C LEU A 20 11.95 6.32 8.78
N GLU A 21 11.92 7.17 9.81
CA GLU A 21 10.73 7.30 10.65
C GLU A 21 9.82 8.38 10.06
N LEU A 22 8.61 7.97 9.68
CA LEU A 22 7.61 8.81 9.04
C LEU A 22 6.49 9.09 10.04
N THR A 23 6.26 10.35 10.37
CA THR A 23 5.12 10.79 11.17
C THR A 23 4.12 11.50 10.30
N PHE A 24 2.88 11.00 10.23
CA PHE A 24 1.80 11.57 9.42
C PHE A 24 0.94 12.54 10.24
N ILE A 25 0.25 13.45 9.55
CA ILE A 25 -0.61 14.49 10.17
C ILE A 25 -1.75 13.94 11.03
N ASP A 26 -2.09 12.66 10.88
CA ASP A 26 -3.11 11.98 11.68
C ASP A 26 -2.54 11.26 12.92
N GLY A 27 -1.25 11.46 13.18
CA GLY A 27 -0.51 10.89 14.32
C GLY A 27 0.05 9.49 14.07
N GLN A 28 -0.19 8.89 12.90
CA GLN A 28 0.40 7.59 12.57
C GLN A 28 1.92 7.72 12.41
N ARG A 29 2.66 6.78 13.00
CA ARG A 29 4.11 6.66 12.86
C ARG A 29 4.45 5.31 12.24
N LEU A 30 5.28 5.32 11.22
CA LEU A 30 5.72 4.12 10.49
C LEU A 30 7.23 4.20 10.24
N THR A 31 7.91 3.05 10.28
CA THR A 31 9.34 2.96 9.94
C THR A 31 9.50 2.30 8.57
N LEU A 32 10.18 2.95 7.64
CA LEU A 32 10.45 2.41 6.32
C LEU A 32 11.93 2.09 6.18
N ASP A 33 12.29 0.83 5.97
CA ASP A 33 13.65 0.46 5.55
C ASP A 33 13.77 0.57 4.03
N MET A 34 14.65 1.46 3.57
CA MET A 34 14.94 1.70 2.16
C MET A 34 16.22 1.02 1.70
N SER A 35 16.85 0.17 2.54
CA SER A 35 18.12 -0.49 2.23
C SER A 35 18.08 -1.23 0.89
N ALA A 36 16.99 -1.93 0.59
CA ALA A 36 16.86 -2.62 -0.70
C ALA A 36 16.70 -1.63 -1.87
N ASP A 37 15.95 -0.55 -1.69
CA ASP A 37 15.59 0.40 -2.73
C ASP A 37 16.79 1.24 -3.17
N VAL A 38 17.61 1.71 -2.21
CA VAL A 38 18.82 2.50 -2.52
C VAL A 38 19.85 1.72 -3.33
N HIS A 39 19.89 0.38 -3.18
CA HIS A 39 20.75 -0.49 -4.00
C HIS A 39 20.11 -0.83 -5.35
N ARG A 40 18.78 -0.97 -5.38
CA ARG A 40 18.03 -1.41 -6.55
C ARG A 40 17.85 -0.31 -7.60
N TYR A 41 17.59 0.92 -7.19
CA TYR A 41 17.22 2.01 -8.08
C TYR A 41 18.39 2.97 -8.30
N PRO A 42 18.93 3.09 -9.53
CA PRO A 42 20.07 3.96 -9.82
C PRO A 42 19.91 5.41 -9.38
N GLY A 43 18.68 5.96 -9.47
CA GLY A 43 18.39 7.32 -9.03
C GLY A 43 18.47 7.55 -7.52
N LEU A 44 18.47 6.48 -6.72
CA LEU A 44 18.62 6.53 -5.26
C LEU A 44 20.03 6.19 -4.78
N GLN A 45 20.90 5.70 -5.66
CA GLN A 45 22.27 5.33 -5.31
C GLN A 45 23.11 6.48 -4.72
N PRO A 46 22.91 7.77 -5.08
CA PRO A 46 23.61 8.86 -4.41
C PRO A 46 23.39 8.90 -2.89
N LEU A 47 22.31 8.29 -2.39
CA LEU A 47 22.03 8.19 -0.95
C LEU A 47 22.97 7.22 -0.23
N LEU A 48 23.68 6.34 -0.95
CA LEU A 48 24.64 5.39 -0.38
C LEU A 48 25.93 6.07 0.10
N GLU A 49 26.20 7.30 -0.36
CA GLU A 49 27.36 8.09 0.07
C GLU A 49 27.27 8.41 1.58
N GLU A 50 28.42 8.47 2.24
CA GLU A 50 28.48 8.65 3.70
C GLU A 50 27.80 9.96 4.12
N GLY A 51 26.82 9.85 5.02
CA GLY A 51 26.05 10.99 5.54
C GLY A 51 24.97 11.52 4.60
N ALA A 52 24.96 11.14 3.32
CA ALA A 52 24.03 11.66 2.31
C ALA A 52 22.56 11.36 2.67
N PHE A 53 22.26 10.11 3.09
CA PHE A 53 20.92 9.73 3.52
C PHE A 53 20.42 10.53 4.74
N GLY A 54 21.31 11.01 5.60
CA GLY A 54 20.98 11.83 6.77
C GLY A 54 20.37 13.19 6.42
N GLY A 55 20.53 13.65 5.18
CA GLY A 55 19.96 14.92 4.67
C GLY A 55 18.46 14.89 4.37
N ALA A 56 17.75 13.81 4.73
CA ALA A 56 16.31 13.68 4.49
C ALA A 56 15.54 14.80 5.19
N SER A 57 14.69 15.49 4.45
CA SER A 57 13.87 16.58 4.96
C SER A 57 12.46 16.54 4.38
N LEU A 58 11.51 17.25 5.00
CA LEU A 58 10.17 17.37 4.44
C LEU A 58 10.20 18.32 3.25
N GLY A 59 9.65 17.86 2.14
CA GLY A 59 9.42 18.63 0.94
C GLY A 59 7.95 18.96 0.73
N ASP A 60 7.68 19.97 -0.09
CA ASP A 60 6.33 20.37 -0.51
C ASP A 60 5.32 20.37 0.65
N ASP A 61 5.61 21.06 1.76
CA ASP A 61 4.72 21.12 2.92
C ASP A 61 4.31 19.74 3.49
N GLY A 62 5.16 18.73 3.36
CA GLY A 62 4.93 17.35 3.82
C GLY A 62 4.29 16.43 2.78
N TRP A 63 4.26 16.82 1.50
CA TRP A 63 3.85 15.94 0.40
C TRP A 63 4.97 15.07 -0.14
N SER A 64 6.22 15.34 0.25
CA SER A 64 7.41 14.57 -0.13
C SER A 64 8.41 14.48 1.01
N VAL A 65 9.33 13.52 0.89
CA VAL A 65 10.64 13.54 1.54
C VAL A 65 11.69 13.85 0.47
N GLU A 66 12.59 14.76 0.79
CA GLU A 66 13.58 15.30 -0.14
C GLU A 66 14.99 15.24 0.44
N TRP A 67 15.95 15.04 -0.45
CA TRP A 67 17.38 15.25 -0.24
C TRP A 67 17.83 16.35 -1.20
N PRO A 68 17.70 17.64 -0.81
CA PRO A 68 17.87 18.76 -1.73
C PRO A 68 19.25 18.84 -2.39
N GLU A 69 20.30 18.49 -1.65
CA GLU A 69 21.68 18.49 -2.18
C GLU A 69 21.91 17.46 -3.29
N LEU A 70 21.06 16.43 -3.37
CA LEU A 70 21.15 15.35 -4.33
C LEU A 70 20.10 15.43 -5.44
N ASP A 71 19.21 16.43 -5.38
CA ASP A 71 18.06 16.58 -6.28
C ASP A 71 17.16 15.31 -6.28
N ILE A 72 16.96 14.71 -5.10
CA ILE A 72 16.11 13.51 -4.93
C ILE A 72 14.85 13.89 -4.15
N GLN A 73 13.70 13.55 -4.72
CA GLN A 73 12.37 13.72 -4.11
C GLN A 73 11.57 12.43 -4.21
N ILE A 74 10.94 12.01 -3.12
CA ILE A 74 10.03 10.87 -3.08
C ILE A 74 8.69 11.31 -2.48
N GLY A 75 7.60 11.02 -3.19
CA GLY A 75 6.25 11.36 -2.75
C GLY A 75 5.84 10.62 -1.47
N ALA A 76 5.15 11.32 -0.57
CA ALA A 76 4.65 10.77 0.69
C ALA A 76 3.64 9.63 0.49
N ASP A 77 2.96 9.57 -0.66
CA ASP A 77 2.07 8.48 -1.04
C ASP A 77 2.82 7.17 -1.31
N THR A 78 3.92 7.21 -2.06
CA THR A 78 4.80 6.06 -2.26
C THR A 78 5.38 5.57 -0.93
N LEU A 79 5.99 6.48 -0.16
CA LEU A 79 6.59 6.15 1.13
C LEU A 79 5.55 5.56 2.11
N TYR A 80 4.32 6.08 2.10
CA TYR A 80 3.25 5.55 2.95
C TYR A 80 2.89 4.11 2.59
N LEU A 81 2.75 3.78 1.31
CA LEU A 81 2.39 2.43 0.88
C LEU A 81 3.49 1.42 1.22
N ASP A 82 4.75 1.77 0.96
CA ASP A 82 5.89 0.90 1.27
C ASP A 82 6.03 0.71 2.80
N ALA A 83 5.85 1.79 3.56
CA ALA A 83 5.91 1.73 5.01
C ALA A 83 4.75 0.88 5.57
N LEU A 84 3.54 1.02 5.03
CA LEU A 84 2.40 0.19 5.42
C LEU A 84 2.64 -1.31 5.17
N ALA A 85 3.27 -1.67 4.06
CA ALA A 85 3.59 -3.06 3.74
C ALA A 85 4.65 -3.64 4.70
N GLN A 86 5.70 -2.88 5.01
CA GLN A 86 6.76 -3.32 5.92
C GLN A 86 6.29 -3.41 7.38
N ASN A 87 5.43 -2.49 7.82
CA ASN A 87 4.88 -2.43 9.19
C ASN A 87 3.58 -3.22 9.36
N ALA A 88 3.19 -4.02 8.37
CA ALA A 88 1.98 -4.82 8.46
C ALA A 88 2.02 -5.72 9.71
N VAL A 89 0.94 -5.67 10.50
CA VAL A 89 0.83 -6.39 11.78
C VAL A 89 0.90 -7.92 11.62
N ASP A 90 0.55 -8.43 10.44
CA ASP A 90 0.62 -9.83 10.07
C ASP A 90 0.74 -9.99 8.55
N GLU A 91 1.01 -11.22 8.11
CA GLU A 91 1.18 -11.58 6.70
C GLU A 91 -0.09 -11.32 5.88
N HIS A 92 -1.28 -11.48 6.47
CA HIS A 92 -2.55 -11.26 5.76
C HIS A 92 -2.74 -9.79 5.41
N THR A 93 -2.34 -8.92 6.34
CA THR A 93 -2.35 -7.47 6.20
C THR A 93 -1.36 -7.04 5.14
N ARG A 94 -0.15 -7.60 5.15
CA ARG A 94 0.86 -7.37 4.10
C ARG A 94 0.32 -7.75 2.71
N ILE A 95 -0.18 -8.98 2.55
CA ILE A 95 -0.76 -9.48 1.29
C ILE A 95 -1.81 -8.51 0.74
N PHE A 96 -2.71 -8.03 1.60
CA PHE A 96 -3.78 -7.12 1.18
C PHE A 96 -3.25 -5.73 0.78
N ILE A 97 -2.34 -5.15 1.56
CA ILE A 97 -1.74 -3.84 1.26
C ILE A 97 -0.96 -3.89 -0.05
N ASP A 98 -0.13 -4.91 -0.24
CA ASP A 98 0.62 -5.13 -1.48
C ASP A 98 -0.31 -5.31 -2.68
N TRP A 99 -1.40 -6.06 -2.50
CA TRP A 99 -2.41 -6.24 -3.55
C TRP A 99 -3.11 -4.91 -3.89
N ARG A 100 -3.43 -4.08 -2.89
CA ARG A 100 -4.03 -2.75 -3.11
C ARG A 100 -3.09 -1.83 -3.87
N ALA A 101 -1.82 -1.77 -3.47
CA ALA A 101 -0.80 -0.95 -4.11
C ALA A 101 -0.55 -1.39 -5.56
N ARG A 102 -0.33 -2.70 -5.77
CA ARG A 102 0.06 -3.26 -7.07
C ARG A 102 -1.07 -3.27 -8.09
N THR A 103 -2.32 -3.46 -7.67
CA THR A 103 -3.46 -3.44 -8.61
C THR A 103 -3.94 -2.03 -8.96
N GLY A 104 -3.70 -1.04 -8.08
CA GLY A 104 -4.16 0.34 -8.29
C GLY A 104 -5.68 0.50 -8.42
N LEU A 105 -6.47 -0.54 -8.11
CA LEU A 105 -7.92 -0.50 -8.32
C LEU A 105 -8.57 0.59 -7.45
N PRO A 106 -9.56 1.34 -7.96
CA PRO A 106 -10.35 2.22 -7.11
C PRO A 106 -11.16 1.40 -6.10
N LEU A 107 -11.50 1.99 -4.94
CA LEU A 107 -12.15 1.29 -3.81
C LEU A 107 -13.33 0.41 -4.23
N ASN A 108 -14.22 0.94 -5.08
CA ASN A 108 -15.41 0.21 -5.55
C ASN A 108 -15.05 -0.99 -6.43
N LYS A 109 -13.99 -0.89 -7.25
CA LYS A 109 -13.52 -2.00 -8.08
C LYS A 109 -12.76 -3.04 -7.28
N ALA A 110 -12.02 -2.63 -6.26
CA ALA A 110 -11.41 -3.56 -5.31
C ALA A 110 -12.47 -4.33 -4.50
N ALA A 111 -13.53 -3.63 -4.09
CA ALA A 111 -14.67 -4.21 -3.40
C ALA A 111 -15.38 -5.26 -4.28
N GLU A 112 -15.64 -4.91 -5.55
CA GLU A 112 -16.20 -5.83 -6.56
C GLU A 112 -15.29 -7.05 -6.79
N ALA A 113 -13.99 -6.83 -6.98
CA ALA A 113 -13.01 -7.87 -7.23
C ALA A 113 -12.92 -8.92 -6.10
N LEU A 114 -13.03 -8.48 -4.84
CA LEU A 114 -12.90 -9.34 -3.66
C LEU A 114 -14.25 -9.78 -3.08
N GLY A 115 -15.38 -9.33 -3.64
CA GLY A 115 -16.71 -9.68 -3.16
C GLY A 115 -17.04 -9.13 -1.76
N VAL A 116 -16.53 -7.94 -1.43
CA VAL A 116 -16.74 -7.29 -0.11
C VAL A 116 -17.25 -5.86 -0.27
N SER A 117 -17.61 -5.20 0.83
CA SER A 117 -18.03 -3.79 0.79
C SER A 117 -16.85 -2.83 0.60
N ALA A 118 -17.09 -1.67 -0.03
CA ALA A 118 -16.09 -0.59 -0.10
C ALA A 118 -15.64 -0.10 1.29
N ARG A 119 -16.52 -0.22 2.31
CA ARG A 119 -16.18 0.05 3.71
C ARG A 119 -15.13 -0.93 4.23
N SER A 120 -15.25 -2.22 3.90
CA SER A 120 -14.25 -3.24 4.27
C SER A 120 -12.90 -2.94 3.62
N ILE A 121 -12.88 -2.58 2.33
CA ILE A 121 -11.64 -2.19 1.65
C ILE A 121 -11.00 -0.99 2.36
N THR A 122 -11.78 0.05 2.64
CA THR A 122 -11.30 1.28 3.31
C THR A 122 -10.74 0.98 4.70
N ARG A 123 -11.45 0.17 5.49
CA ARG A 123 -11.06 -0.23 6.86
C ARG A 123 -9.64 -0.78 6.90
N TYR A 124 -9.36 -1.72 6.01
CA TYR A 124 -8.09 -2.44 5.99
C TYR A 124 -6.98 -1.73 5.21
N SER A 125 -7.30 -0.75 4.36
CA SER A 125 -6.31 -0.05 3.52
C SER A 125 -5.33 0.81 4.33
N SER A 126 -5.63 1.11 5.59
CA SER A 126 -4.74 1.88 6.49
C SER A 126 -3.70 1.04 7.23
N GLY A 127 -3.78 -0.29 7.13
CA GLY A 127 -2.93 -1.23 7.89
C GLY A 127 -3.12 -1.23 9.40
N ARG A 128 -4.02 -0.40 9.96
CA ARG A 128 -4.27 -0.29 11.41
C ARG A 128 -5.07 -1.46 11.99
N GLU A 129 -5.84 -2.12 11.14
CA GLU A 129 -6.66 -3.26 11.53
C GLU A 129 -6.18 -4.50 10.80
N ALA A 130 -6.02 -5.59 11.54
CA ALA A 130 -5.60 -6.88 11.01
C ALA A 130 -6.58 -7.37 9.93
N VAL A 131 -6.03 -7.78 8.79
CA VAL A 131 -6.83 -8.27 7.67
C VAL A 131 -7.27 -9.71 7.91
N PRO A 132 -8.56 -10.03 7.76
CA PRO A 132 -9.03 -11.40 7.85
C PRO A 132 -8.34 -12.31 6.83
N ARG A 133 -7.94 -13.51 7.26
CA ARG A 133 -7.33 -14.52 6.38
C ARG A 133 -8.13 -14.77 5.09
N SER A 134 -9.47 -14.78 5.19
CA SER A 134 -10.35 -14.95 4.03
C SER A 134 -10.18 -13.86 2.98
N LEU A 135 -9.94 -12.61 3.40
CA LEU A 135 -9.74 -11.49 2.49
C LEU A 135 -8.36 -11.56 1.82
N ALA A 136 -7.31 -11.90 2.57
CA ALA A 136 -5.98 -12.10 2.00
C ALA A 136 -5.96 -13.26 0.98
N LEU A 137 -6.64 -14.37 1.28
CA LEU A 137 -6.80 -15.47 0.33
C LEU A 137 -7.59 -15.06 -0.92
N ALA A 138 -8.60 -14.19 -0.79
CA ALA A 138 -9.32 -13.64 -1.94
C ALA A 138 -8.41 -12.79 -2.85
N CYS A 139 -7.49 -12.00 -2.28
CA CYS A 139 -6.48 -11.25 -3.05
C CYS A 139 -5.58 -12.20 -3.87
N LEU A 140 -5.05 -13.25 -3.24
CA LEU A 140 -4.22 -14.25 -3.91
C LEU A 140 -5.00 -15.01 -4.99
N GLY A 141 -6.24 -15.39 -4.69
CA GLY A 141 -7.14 -16.05 -5.64
C GLY A 141 -7.44 -15.17 -6.85
N TRP A 142 -7.72 -13.88 -6.64
CA TRP A 142 -7.93 -12.92 -7.72
C TRP A 142 -6.68 -12.81 -8.61
N ASP A 143 -5.49 -12.65 -8.02
CA ASP A 143 -4.23 -12.59 -8.79
C ASP A 143 -3.96 -13.89 -9.57
N SER A 144 -4.37 -15.04 -9.04
CA SER A 144 -4.25 -16.33 -9.74
C SER A 144 -5.20 -16.40 -10.94
N LEU A 145 -6.43 -15.90 -10.80
CA LEU A 145 -7.43 -15.88 -11.87
C LEU A 145 -7.04 -14.94 -13.01
N GLN A 146 -6.34 -13.84 -12.71
CA GLN A 146 -5.85 -12.92 -13.74
C GLN A 146 -4.64 -13.47 -14.51
N ARG A 147 -3.88 -14.40 -13.92
CA ARG A 147 -2.68 -15.01 -14.53
C ARG A 147 -2.98 -16.30 -15.31
N GLY A 148 -4.10 -16.96 -15.04
CA GLY A 148 -4.53 -18.17 -15.74
C GLY A 148 -5.68 -17.91 -16.71
N THR A 149 -5.73 -18.64 -17.82
CA THR A 149 -6.92 -18.72 -18.68
C THR A 149 -8.15 -19.02 -17.84
N ALA A 150 -9.08 -18.08 -17.80
CA ALA A 150 -10.47 -18.16 -17.35
C ALA A 150 -10.85 -19.47 -16.64
N VAL A 151 -10.36 -19.68 -15.41
CA VAL A 151 -11.13 -20.51 -14.47
C VAL A 151 -12.35 -19.66 -14.18
N ALA A 152 -13.52 -20.09 -14.67
CA ALA A 152 -14.79 -19.37 -14.54
C ALA A 152 -15.01 -18.98 -13.07
N ALA A 153 -14.66 -17.75 -12.73
CA ALA A 153 -14.74 -17.23 -11.39
C ALA A 153 -16.21 -17.02 -11.07
N ALA A 154 -16.74 -17.91 -10.24
CA ALA A 154 -18.12 -17.96 -9.74
C ALA A 154 -19.20 -18.05 -10.83
N GLU A 155 -19.96 -19.15 -10.79
CA GLU A 155 -21.24 -19.24 -11.50
C GLU A 155 -22.01 -17.92 -11.30
N LYS A 156 -22.52 -17.32 -12.40
CA LYS A 156 -23.53 -16.27 -12.33
C LYS A 156 -24.54 -16.71 -11.28
N THR A 157 -24.74 -15.91 -10.22
CA THR A 157 -25.68 -16.17 -9.12
C THR A 157 -27.00 -16.69 -9.67
N GLY A 158 -27.19 -18.00 -9.60
CA GLY A 158 -28.28 -18.67 -10.31
C GLY A 158 -28.48 -20.08 -9.78
N ARG A 159 -28.60 -20.25 -8.46
CA ARG A 159 -28.94 -21.56 -7.88
C ARG A 159 -30.42 -21.74 -7.55
N TYR A 160 -31.24 -20.68 -7.58
CA TYR A 160 -32.66 -20.81 -7.27
C TYR A 160 -33.53 -20.02 -8.24
N THR A 161 -34.19 -20.74 -9.14
CA THR A 161 -35.36 -20.25 -9.89
C THR A 161 -36.59 -20.47 -9.01
N VAL A 162 -37.19 -19.40 -8.48
CA VAL A 162 -38.47 -19.51 -7.77
C VAL A 162 -39.59 -19.60 -8.80
N THR A 163 -40.04 -20.81 -9.11
CA THR A 163 -41.29 -21.03 -9.85
C THR A 163 -42.47 -20.78 -8.92
N ARG A 164 -43.23 -19.70 -9.15
CA ARG A 164 -44.56 -19.55 -8.55
C ARG A 164 -45.53 -20.45 -9.33
N LYS A 165 -46.24 -21.33 -8.62
CA LYS A 165 -47.37 -22.09 -9.17
C LYS A 165 -48.52 -21.12 -9.46
N SER A 166 -49.05 -21.18 -10.68
CA SER A 166 -50.42 -20.82 -11.03
C SER A 166 -51.17 -22.09 -11.37
#